data_AF-A0A936L5P3-F1
#
_entry.id   AF-A0A936L5P3-F1
#
_cell.length_a   1.000
_cell.length_b   1.000
_cell.length_c   1.000
_cell.angle_alpha   90.00
_cell.angle_beta   90.00
_cell.angle_gamma   90.00
#
_symmetry.space_group_name_H-M   'P 1'
#
loop_
_entity.id
_entity.type
_entity.pdbx_description
1 polymer ?
#
loop_
_entity_poly.entity_id
_entity_poly.type
_entity_poly.pdbx_seq_one_letter_code
_entity_poly.pdbx_strand_id
1 'polypeptide(L)'
;MKQTLLAFFFFVSIIPLTTGQSGYRPSWLTQTEPEKEKTPKIEVFPNPATTHISLTETEGVVRLAVYNLVGNLMRVYDQIDVDKRYYIGDLPRGMYLVQILGDRNKIITTKRINKE
;
A
#
# COMPACT_ATOMS: atom_id res chain seq x y z
N MET A 1 -27.49 -45.24 48.69
CA MET A 1 -28.11 -45.49 47.37
C MET A 1 -27.84 -44.23 46.54
N LYS A 2 -26.95 -44.34 45.54
CA LYS A 2 -27.25 -44.16 44.10
C LYS A 2 -28.04 -42.83 43.89
N GLN A 3 -27.63 -41.85 43.10
CA GLN A 3 -27.28 -41.96 41.67
C GLN A 3 -26.54 -40.66 41.27
N THR A 4 -25.44 -40.85 40.55
CA THR A 4 -24.54 -39.85 39.95
C THR A 4 -25.23 -39.04 38.84
N LEU A 5 -25.12 -37.71 38.86
CA LEU A 5 -25.42 -36.86 37.69
C LEU A 5 -24.09 -36.50 37.00
N LEU A 6 -23.80 -37.23 35.94
CA LEU A 6 -22.62 -37.13 35.09
C LEU A 6 -22.80 -35.94 34.13
N ALA A 7 -22.08 -34.83 34.34
CA ALA A 7 -22.02 -33.74 33.37
C ALA A 7 -21.07 -34.12 32.22
N PHE A 8 -21.63 -34.32 31.04
CA PHE A 8 -20.94 -34.69 29.81
C PHE A 8 -20.26 -33.46 29.20
N PHE A 9 -18.94 -33.29 29.39
CA PHE A 9 -18.15 -32.34 28.59
C PHE A 9 -17.71 -33.05 27.31
N PHE A 10 -18.47 -32.86 26.23
CA PHE A 10 -18.10 -33.33 24.90
C PHE A 10 -17.03 -32.36 24.33
N PHE A 11 -15.75 -32.65 24.55
CA PHE A 11 -14.67 -32.03 23.79
C PHE A 11 -14.67 -32.63 22.37
N VAL A 12 -15.38 -31.99 21.44
CA VAL A 12 -15.24 -32.29 20.00
C VAL A 12 -13.91 -31.69 19.54
N SER A 13 -12.87 -32.52 19.55
CA SER A 13 -11.62 -32.25 18.83
C SER A 13 -11.91 -32.29 17.33
N ILE A 14 -11.95 -31.14 16.68
CA ILE A 14 -12.03 -31.04 15.22
C ILE A 14 -10.68 -31.46 14.65
N ILE A 15 -10.67 -32.59 13.94
CA ILE A 15 -9.50 -33.12 13.21
C ILE A 15 -9.24 -32.19 12.01
N PRO A 16 -8.04 -31.61 11.81
CA PRO A 16 -7.72 -30.98 10.54
C PRO A 16 -7.45 -32.07 9.50
N LEU A 17 -8.41 -32.31 8.61
CA LEU A 17 -8.14 -33.03 7.37
C LEU A 17 -7.25 -32.13 6.49
N THR A 18 -5.94 -32.39 6.50
CA THR A 18 -5.01 -31.81 5.53
C THR A 18 -5.21 -32.49 4.18
N THR A 19 -6.22 -32.04 3.44
CA THR A 19 -6.32 -32.41 2.02
C THR A 19 -5.37 -31.51 1.23
N GLY A 20 -4.17 -32.02 0.94
CA GLY A 20 -3.28 -31.42 -0.04
C GLY A 20 -3.92 -31.53 -1.42
N GLN A 21 -4.64 -30.50 -1.85
CA GLN A 21 -5.13 -30.43 -3.23
C GLN A 21 -3.98 -30.07 -4.16
N SER A 22 -3.41 -31.09 -4.81
CA SER A 22 -2.66 -30.96 -6.05
C SER A 22 -3.63 -30.49 -7.15
N GLY A 23 -3.72 -29.18 -7.37
CA GLY A 23 -4.61 -28.59 -8.36
C GLY A 23 -4.18 -28.86 -9.79
N TYR A 24 -4.82 -29.84 -10.45
CA TYR A 24 -4.87 -29.87 -11.92
C TYR A 24 -5.67 -28.64 -12.37
N ARG A 25 -5.00 -27.64 -12.96
CA ARG A 25 -5.64 -26.48 -13.60
C ARG A 25 -5.96 -26.86 -15.05
N PRO A 26 -7.23 -27.04 -15.42
CA PRO A 26 -7.55 -27.40 -16.79
C PRO A 26 -7.45 -26.18 -17.72
N SER A 27 -6.97 -26.41 -18.94
CA SER A 27 -6.55 -25.38 -19.92
C SER A 27 -7.61 -24.31 -20.25
N TRP A 28 -8.90 -24.63 -20.09
CA TRP A 28 -10.02 -23.71 -20.29
C TRP A 28 -10.24 -22.68 -19.15
N LEU A 29 -9.41 -22.69 -18.10
CA LEU A 29 -9.39 -21.70 -17.01
C LEU A 29 -8.40 -20.55 -17.25
N THR A 30 -7.95 -20.35 -18.49
CA THR A 30 -7.38 -19.07 -18.92
C THR A 30 -8.52 -18.09 -19.09
N GLN A 31 -9.14 -17.72 -17.97
CA GLN A 31 -9.88 -16.47 -17.88
C GLN A 31 -8.88 -15.41 -18.34
N THR A 32 -9.19 -14.67 -19.39
CA THR A 32 -8.42 -13.51 -19.80
C THR A 32 -8.33 -12.63 -18.55
N GLU A 33 -7.22 -12.74 -17.81
CA GLU A 33 -6.93 -11.84 -16.72
C GLU A 33 -7.04 -10.46 -17.36
N PRO A 34 -7.90 -9.55 -16.84
CA PRO A 34 -7.95 -8.21 -17.37
C PRO A 34 -6.52 -7.72 -17.42
N GLU A 35 -6.05 -7.35 -18.61
CA GLU A 35 -4.69 -6.90 -18.84
C GLU A 35 -4.37 -5.92 -17.73
N LYS A 36 -3.53 -6.35 -16.79
CA LYS A 36 -3.22 -5.59 -15.59
C LYS A 36 -2.50 -4.36 -16.11
N GLU A 37 -3.24 -3.27 -16.30
CA GLU A 37 -2.70 -1.98 -16.68
C GLU A 37 -1.42 -1.79 -15.88
N LYS A 38 -0.29 -1.73 -16.57
CA LYS A 38 0.99 -1.45 -15.94
C LYS A 38 0.87 -0.05 -15.39
N THR A 39 0.49 0.07 -14.12
CA THR A 39 0.55 1.35 -13.43
C THR A 39 2.00 1.81 -13.49
N PRO A 40 2.27 3.03 -13.99
CA PRO A 40 3.63 3.52 -14.07
C PRO A 40 4.25 3.45 -12.68
N LYS A 41 5.43 2.84 -12.59
CA LYS A 41 6.15 2.68 -11.33
C LYS A 41 6.83 4.00 -10.99
N ILE A 42 6.04 4.96 -10.52
CA ILE A 42 6.54 6.26 -10.06
C ILE A 42 7.26 6.03 -8.72
N GLU A 43 8.49 6.52 -8.59
CA GLU A 43 9.26 6.50 -7.34
C GLU A 43 9.55 7.93 -6.85
N VAL A 44 9.78 8.08 -5.55
CA VAL A 44 10.14 9.35 -4.92
C VAL A 44 11.60 9.29 -4.48
N PHE A 45 12.39 10.28 -4.90
CA PHE A 45 13.82 10.33 -4.61
C PHE A 45 14.31 11.75 -4.32
N PRO A 46 15.45 11.93 -3.62
CA PRO A 46 16.17 10.91 -2.89
C PRO A 46 15.36 10.40 -1.69
N ASN A 47 15.64 9.17 -1.26
CA ASN A 47 15.13 8.62 -0.02
C ASN A 47 16.29 7.84 0.63
N PRO A 48 16.89 8.31 1.73
CA PRO A 48 16.47 9.45 2.56
C PRO A 48 16.54 10.83 1.88
N ALA A 49 15.67 11.76 2.29
CA ALA A 49 15.57 13.12 1.76
C ALA A 49 16.01 14.16 2.80
N THR A 50 16.67 15.24 2.38
CA THR A 50 17.14 16.31 3.27
C THR A 50 16.33 17.59 3.11
N THR A 51 16.27 18.15 1.90
CA THR A 51 15.59 19.43 1.64
C THR A 51 14.53 19.35 0.56
N HIS A 52 14.66 18.40 -0.37
CA HIS A 52 13.77 18.26 -1.50
C HIS A 52 13.55 16.80 -1.86
N ILE A 53 12.42 16.52 -2.49
CA ILE A 53 12.10 15.27 -3.17
C ILE A 53 11.70 15.55 -4.62
N SER A 54 11.79 14.52 -5.47
CA SER A 54 11.44 14.55 -6.90
C SER A 54 10.76 13.23 -7.27
N LEU A 55 10.07 13.20 -8.41
CA LEU A 55 9.43 12.00 -8.95
C LEU A 55 10.23 11.45 -10.12
N THR A 56 10.29 10.13 -10.29
CA THR A 56 10.94 9.52 -11.47
C THR A 56 10.13 9.70 -12.76
N GLU A 57 8.82 9.88 -12.63
CA GLU A 57 7.87 10.04 -13.73
C GLU A 57 6.78 11.00 -13.26
N THR A 58 6.28 11.83 -14.16
CA THR A 58 5.28 12.86 -13.85
C THR A 58 4.02 12.75 -14.72
N GLU A 59 4.05 11.89 -15.74
CA GLU A 59 2.89 11.65 -16.59
C GLU A 59 1.67 11.21 -15.77
N GLY A 60 0.54 11.92 -15.97
CA GLY A 60 -0.72 11.67 -15.26
C GLY A 60 -0.75 12.10 -13.79
N VAL A 61 0.33 12.69 -13.26
CA VAL A 61 0.37 13.21 -11.89
C VAL A 61 -0.12 14.65 -11.85
N VAL A 62 -1.13 14.91 -11.03
CA VAL A 62 -1.76 16.22 -10.87
C VAL A 62 -1.38 16.87 -9.54
N ARG A 63 -1.15 16.06 -8.50
CA ARG A 63 -0.89 16.57 -7.16
C ARG A 63 -0.01 15.64 -6.36
N LEU A 64 0.83 16.23 -5.50
CA LEU A 64 1.52 15.55 -4.43
C LEU A 64 0.97 16.02 -3.08
N ALA A 65 0.68 15.07 -2.19
CA ALA A 65 0.32 15.34 -0.81
C ALA A 65 1.27 14.59 0.12
N VAL A 66 1.90 15.31 1.05
CA VAL A 66 2.83 14.74 2.02
C VAL A 66 2.14 14.66 3.37
N TYR A 67 2.09 13.46 3.94
CA TYR A 67 1.52 13.19 5.25
C TYR A 67 2.58 12.67 6.21
N ASN A 68 2.43 12.95 7.50
CA ASN A 68 3.17 12.21 8.52
C ASN A 68 2.56 10.80 8.73
N LEU A 69 3.19 9.95 9.54
CA LEU A 69 2.70 8.59 9.79
C LEU A 69 1.34 8.52 10.52
N VAL A 70 0.91 9.58 11.20
CA VAL A 70 -0.40 9.66 11.86
C VAL A 70 -1.51 10.03 10.86
N GLY A 71 -1.13 10.49 9.66
CA GLY A 71 -2.07 10.88 8.61
C GLY A 71 -2.37 12.39 8.56
N ASN A 72 -1.64 13.22 9.30
CA ASN A 72 -1.78 14.67 9.19
C ASN A 72 -1.16 15.14 7.87
N LEU A 73 -1.86 16.02 7.15
CA LEU A 73 -1.37 16.64 5.92
C LEU A 73 -0.33 17.72 6.26
N MET A 74 0.88 17.57 5.75
CA MET A 74 2.03 18.43 6.05
C MET A 74 2.33 19.39 4.90
N ARG A 75 2.19 18.92 3.64
CA ARG A 75 2.43 19.71 2.42
C ARG A 75 1.53 19.26 1.27
N VAL A 76 1.24 20.18 0.36
CA VAL A 76 0.59 19.92 -0.92
C VAL A 76 1.35 20.65 -2.02
N TYR A 77 1.50 20.01 -3.17
CA TYR A 77 2.00 20.62 -4.40
C TYR A 77 1.02 20.34 -5.54
N ASP A 78 0.46 21.39 -6.12
CA ASP A 78 -0.50 21.33 -7.23
C ASP A 78 0.14 21.55 -8.61
N GLN A 79 1.41 21.96 -8.63
CA GLN A 79 2.14 22.20 -9.87
C GLN A 79 3.19 21.11 -10.03
N ILE A 80 2.91 20.17 -10.92
CA ILE A 80 3.75 19.00 -11.18
C ILE A 80 4.42 19.20 -12.54
N ASP A 81 5.75 19.14 -12.56
CA ASP A 81 6.55 19.28 -13.77
C ASP A 81 7.72 18.28 -13.75
N VAL A 82 8.19 17.91 -14.95
CA VAL A 82 9.40 17.12 -15.13
C VAL A 82 10.60 17.84 -14.49
N ASP A 83 11.48 17.09 -13.83
CA ASP A 83 12.68 17.58 -13.13
C ASP A 83 12.44 18.58 -11.98
N LYS A 84 11.18 18.81 -11.61
CA LYS A 84 10.85 19.69 -10.48
C LYS A 84 11.22 19.07 -9.15
N ARG A 85 11.77 19.91 -8.29
CA ARG A 85 12.13 19.58 -6.90
C ARG A 85 11.10 20.17 -5.95
N TYR A 86 10.55 19.35 -5.07
CA TYR A 86 9.52 19.73 -4.10
C TYR A 86 10.16 19.90 -2.72
N TYR A 87 10.12 21.13 -2.18
CA TYR A 87 10.82 21.50 -0.96
C TYR A 87 10.14 20.99 0.32
N ILE A 88 10.82 20.12 1.06
CA ILE A 88 10.37 19.56 2.35
C ILE A 88 11.33 19.88 3.50
N GLY A 89 12.25 20.82 3.31
CA GLY A 89 13.35 21.07 4.25
C GLY A 89 12.93 21.54 5.64
N ASP A 90 11.77 22.18 5.74
CA ASP A 90 11.18 22.64 6.99
C ASP A 90 10.36 21.57 7.73
N LEU A 91 10.17 20.39 7.13
CA LEU A 91 9.53 19.27 7.80
C LEU A 91 10.47 18.68 8.87
N PRO A 92 9.97 18.37 10.08
CA PRO A 92 10.73 17.68 11.10
C PRO A 92 11.30 16.36 10.59
N ARG A 93 12.44 15.93 11.15
CA ARG A 93 13.03 14.63 10.84
C ARG A 93 12.07 13.50 11.18
N GLY A 94 12.03 12.49 10.31
CA GLY A 94 11.21 11.30 10.52
C GLY A 94 10.56 10.77 9.24
N MET A 95 9.55 9.93 9.43
CA MET A 95 8.92 9.19 8.35
C MET A 95 7.67 9.89 7.80
N TYR A 96 7.54 9.90 6.48
CA TYR A 96 6.43 10.51 5.77
C TYR A 96 5.87 9.61 4.68
N LEU A 97 4.62 9.86 4.32
CA LEU A 97 3.94 9.27 3.18
C LEU A 97 3.73 10.35 2.12
N VAL A 98 4.28 10.13 0.93
CA VAL A 98 4.04 10.97 -0.25
C VAL A 98 2.98 10.28 -1.08
N GLN A 99 1.77 10.82 -1.05
CA GLN A 99 0.67 10.39 -1.88
C GLN A 99 0.73 11.10 -3.23
N ILE A 100 0.77 10.32 -4.30
CA ILE A 100 0.84 10.78 -5.68
C ILE A 100 -0.56 10.64 -6.27
N LEU A 101 -1.17 11.76 -6.62
CA LEU A 101 -2.55 11.83 -7.09
C LEU A 101 -2.58 12.23 -8.56
N GLY A 102 -3.42 11.55 -9.33
CA GLY A 102 -3.81 11.94 -10.68
C GLY A 102 -5.14 12.65 -10.70
N ASP A 103 -5.80 12.63 -11.85
CA ASP A 103 -7.09 13.29 -12.07
C ASP A 103 -8.16 12.87 -11.06
N ARG A 104 -9.05 13.81 -10.74
CA ARG A 104 -10.19 13.61 -9.81
C ARG A 104 -9.75 13.06 -8.44
N ASN A 105 -8.55 13.42 -7.99
CA ASN A 105 -7.93 12.94 -6.74
C ASN A 105 -7.75 11.41 -6.70
N LYS A 106 -7.65 10.73 -7.85
CA LYS A 106 -7.33 9.30 -7.88
C LYS A 106 -5.92 9.09 -7.35
N ILE A 107 -5.78 8.29 -6.30
CA ILE A 107 -4.46 7.91 -5.79
C ILE A 107 -3.80 6.97 -6.80
N ILE A 108 -2.69 7.40 -7.39
CA ILE A 108 -1.88 6.57 -8.29
C ILE A 108 -1.04 5.63 -7.42
N THR A 109 -0.32 6.18 -6.45
CA THR A 109 0.47 5.41 -5.49
C THR A 109 0.79 6.24 -4.25
N THR A 110 1.28 5.56 -3.21
CA THR A 110 1.79 6.21 -1.99
C THR A 110 3.19 5.68 -1.72
N LYS A 111 4.15 6.58 -1.50
CA LYS A 111 5.55 6.23 -1.23
C LYS A 111 5.94 6.66 0.16
N ARG A 112 6.54 5.74 0.90
CA ARG A 112 7.10 6.02 2.22
C ARG A 112 8.52 6.56 2.05
N ILE A 113 8.79 7.73 2.62
CA ILE A 113 10.12 8.35 2.62
C ILE A 113 10.60 8.65 4.03
N ASN A 114 11.92 8.74 4.19
CA ASN A 114 12.57 9.18 5.41
C ASN A 114 13.17 10.58 5.20
N LYS A 115 12.90 11.50 6.13
CA LYS A 115 13.40 12.89 6.16
C LYS A 115 14.47 13.03 7.23
N GLU A 116 15.67 13.42 6.81
CA GLU A 116 16.86 13.67 7.65
C GLU A 116 17.08 15.15 7.96
#